data_AF-A0AAD6THI6-F1
#
_entry.id   AF-A0AAD6THI6-F1
#
_cell.length_a   1.000
_cell.length_b   1.000
_cell.length_c   1.000
_cell.angle_alpha   90.00
_cell.angle_beta   90.00
_cell.angle_gamma   90.00
#
_symmetry.space_group_name_H-M   'P 1'
#
loop_
_entity.id
_entity.type
_entity.pdbx_description
1 polymer ?
#
loop_
_entity_poly.entity_id
_entity_poly.type
_entity_poly.pdbx_seq_one_letter_code
_entity_poly.pdbx_strand_id
1 'polypeptide(L)'
;MFISPVLLLAQLTVAFAVPHNKRAVAFVNPNLAGGSMLDDASGGSNPADLGEPLNVIISGLSSPAVLTDAGFLNFAKAIGFSTECLGLHLGGPQSANLGDGNGYVNQTVELRQDYGDSVLGTCLESLIGGNHLRVYRQNGPQANTGALFLAVSKEENVAEGHTIVANGYNIGRDELVANATNGTPSFGGVAYIATLQSLTGLLPAGSAGVNHGIATDGVTQLLTVTIL
;
A
#
# COMPACT_ATOMS: atom_id res chain seq x y z
N MET A 1 49.33 -44.87 48.91
CA MET A 1 48.12 -45.08 48.10
C MET A 1 47.63 -43.71 47.69
N PHE A 2 48.06 -43.20 46.52
CA PHE A 2 47.74 -41.84 46.06
C PHE A 2 46.64 -41.92 45.01
N ILE A 3 45.50 -41.28 45.29
CA ILE A 3 44.37 -41.19 44.36
C ILE A 3 44.58 -39.92 43.51
N SER A 4 44.69 -40.09 42.19
CA SER A 4 44.77 -39.00 41.22
C SER A 4 43.37 -38.66 40.73
N PRO A 5 42.92 -37.39 40.72
CA PRO A 5 41.61 -37.04 40.20
C PRO A 5 41.71 -36.82 38.68
N VAL A 6 40.93 -37.60 37.92
CA VAL A 6 40.70 -37.35 36.49
C VAL A 6 39.72 -36.19 36.37
N LEU A 7 40.17 -35.08 35.78
CA LEU A 7 39.34 -33.91 35.50
C LEU A 7 38.60 -34.13 34.17
N LEU A 8 37.28 -34.29 34.23
CA LEU A 8 36.41 -34.44 33.06
C LEU A 8 35.99 -33.05 32.56
N LEU A 9 36.58 -32.57 31.46
CA LEU A 9 36.13 -31.34 30.80
C LEU A 9 34.87 -31.62 29.97
N ALA A 10 33.72 -31.09 30.42
CA ALA A 10 32.51 -31.02 29.62
C ALA A 10 32.67 -29.94 28.54
N GLN A 11 32.71 -30.33 27.27
CA GLN A 11 32.67 -29.40 26.15
C GLN A 11 31.23 -28.89 25.96
N LEU A 12 30.98 -27.64 26.35
CA LEU A 12 29.76 -26.92 25.98
C LEU A 12 29.87 -26.48 24.52
N THR A 13 29.15 -27.15 23.63
CA THR A 13 28.93 -26.67 22.26
C THR A 13 27.91 -25.54 22.29
N VAL A 14 28.38 -24.30 22.13
CA VAL A 14 27.51 -23.14 21.89
C VAL A 14 27.06 -23.20 20.44
N ALA A 15 25.83 -23.65 20.20
CA ALA A 15 25.21 -23.56 18.88
C ALA A 15 24.82 -22.11 18.62
N PHE A 16 25.57 -21.42 17.76
CA PHE A 16 25.16 -20.11 17.25
C PHE A 16 24.02 -20.32 16.26
N ALA A 17 22.81 -19.87 16.61
CA ALA A 17 21.70 -19.81 15.67
C ALA A 17 22.07 -18.81 14.57
N VAL A 18 22.30 -19.32 13.36
CA VAL A 18 22.46 -18.47 12.18
C VAL A 18 21.11 -17.80 11.93
N PRO A 19 21.03 -16.47 11.86
CA PRO A 19 19.78 -15.81 11.54
C PRO A 19 19.31 -16.30 10.17
N HIS A 20 18.17 -16.97 10.14
CA HIS A 20 17.47 -17.24 8.89
C HIS A 20 17.01 -15.89 8.34
N ASN A 21 17.77 -15.34 7.40
CA ASN A 21 17.25 -14.29 6.52
C ASN A 21 16.06 -14.91 5.77
N LYS A 22 14.84 -14.69 6.28
CA LYS A 22 13.63 -14.95 5.50
C LYS A 22 13.82 -14.23 4.18
N ARG A 23 13.74 -14.96 3.06
CA ARG A 23 13.78 -14.32 1.73
C ARG A 23 12.66 -13.29 1.70
N ALA A 24 12.98 -12.06 1.28
CA ALA A 24 11.97 -11.07 0.98
C ALA A 24 11.02 -11.65 -0.07
N VAL A 25 9.73 -11.35 0.08
CA VAL A 25 8.66 -11.77 -0.83
C VAL A 25 7.87 -10.53 -1.25
N ALA A 26 7.19 -10.58 -2.39
CA ALA A 26 6.48 -9.43 -2.93
C ALA A 26 5.34 -8.96 -2.02
N PHE A 27 4.55 -9.89 -1.49
CA PHE A 27 3.53 -9.66 -0.47
C PHE A 27 3.01 -11.04 0.01
N VAL A 28 2.28 -11.06 1.12
CA VAL A 28 1.46 -12.21 1.54
C VAL A 28 0.00 -11.84 1.33
N ASN A 29 -0.79 -12.74 0.73
CA ASN A 29 -2.21 -12.49 0.43
C ASN A 29 -3.02 -12.31 1.73
N PRO A 30 -3.65 -11.14 1.96
CA PRO A 30 -4.44 -10.86 3.17
C PRO A 30 -5.55 -11.89 3.44
N ASN A 31 -6.19 -12.41 2.39
CA ASN A 31 -7.33 -13.34 2.51
C ASN A 31 -6.95 -14.68 3.14
N LEU A 32 -5.66 -15.03 3.19
CA LEU A 32 -5.20 -16.31 3.75
C LEU A 32 -5.10 -16.30 5.29
N ALA A 33 -5.19 -15.12 5.92
CA ALA A 33 -4.93 -14.96 7.34
C ALA A 33 -5.86 -13.94 8.02
N GLY A 34 -7.14 -13.93 7.60
CA GLY A 34 -8.19 -13.14 8.26
C GLY A 34 -8.16 -11.63 7.94
N GLY A 35 -7.33 -11.21 6.99
CA GLY A 35 -7.41 -9.89 6.36
C GLY A 35 -8.27 -9.92 5.10
N SER A 36 -8.31 -8.80 4.39
CA SER A 36 -9.02 -8.70 3.12
C SER A 36 -8.35 -7.74 2.13
N MET A 37 -8.80 -7.77 0.88
CA MET A 37 -8.41 -6.82 -0.18
C MET A 37 -9.33 -5.59 -0.25
N LEU A 38 -10.05 -5.33 0.83
CA LEU A 38 -10.88 -4.16 1.06
C LEU A 38 -10.41 -3.50 2.36
N ASP A 39 -10.34 -2.17 2.37
CA ASP A 39 -10.28 -1.44 3.62
C ASP A 39 -11.68 -1.33 4.27
N ASP A 40 -11.74 -0.63 5.40
CA ASP A 40 -12.95 -0.25 6.10
C ASP A 40 -13.12 1.26 5.98
N ALA A 41 -13.91 1.67 4.98
CA ALA A 41 -14.25 3.06 4.74
C ALA A 41 -15.28 3.61 5.73
N SER A 42 -15.93 2.76 6.52
CA SER A 42 -16.93 3.17 7.51
C SER A 42 -16.30 3.86 8.72
N GLY A 43 -15.01 3.62 8.98
CA GLY A 43 -14.36 3.99 10.24
C GLY A 43 -15.07 3.39 11.47
N GLY A 44 -15.84 2.31 11.29
CA GLY A 44 -16.74 1.71 12.27
C GLY A 44 -18.04 2.47 12.56
N SER A 45 -18.36 3.51 11.77
CA SER A 45 -19.44 4.46 12.08
C SER A 45 -20.76 4.23 11.33
N ASN A 46 -20.71 3.59 10.15
CA ASN A 46 -21.91 3.29 9.36
C ASN A 46 -21.80 1.93 8.64
N PRO A 47 -22.66 0.94 8.97
CA PRO A 47 -22.63 -0.38 8.35
C PRO A 47 -23.04 -0.40 6.86
N ALA A 48 -23.52 0.72 6.31
CA ALA A 48 -23.76 0.88 4.87
C ALA A 48 -22.48 1.23 4.09
N ASP A 49 -21.46 1.77 4.76
CA ASP A 49 -20.18 2.09 4.13
C ASP A 49 -19.40 0.78 4.00
N LEU A 50 -19.15 0.38 2.75
CA LEU A 50 -18.38 -0.81 2.42
C LEU A 50 -16.90 -0.44 2.22
N GLY A 51 -16.05 -1.37 1.81
CA GLY A 51 -14.62 -1.10 1.68
C GLY A 51 -14.20 -0.53 0.33
N GLU A 52 -13.14 0.28 0.31
CA GLU A 52 -12.42 0.63 -0.90
C GLU A 52 -11.46 -0.52 -1.29
N PRO A 53 -11.35 -0.87 -2.58
CA PRO A 53 -10.46 -1.93 -3.04
C PRO A 53 -8.98 -1.57 -2.86
N LEU A 54 -8.22 -2.45 -2.21
CA LEU A 54 -6.75 -2.43 -2.19
C LEU A 54 -6.21 -2.91 -3.55
N ASN A 55 -6.38 -2.09 -4.58
CA ASN A 55 -6.26 -2.46 -5.99
C ASN A 55 -4.86 -2.23 -6.60
N VAL A 56 -3.91 -1.66 -5.84
CA VAL A 56 -2.49 -1.60 -6.20
C VAL A 56 -1.63 -2.10 -5.03
N ILE A 57 -0.56 -2.85 -5.33
CA ILE A 57 0.44 -3.28 -4.35
C ILE A 57 1.82 -2.79 -4.80
N ILE A 58 2.53 -2.07 -3.93
CA ILE A 58 3.98 -1.88 -4.06
C ILE A 58 4.67 -3.08 -3.42
N SER A 59 5.33 -3.87 -4.26
CA SER A 59 6.01 -5.10 -3.89
C SER A 59 7.05 -4.87 -2.79
N GLY A 60 7.10 -5.75 -1.79
CA GLY A 60 8.17 -5.87 -0.79
C GLY A 60 9.55 -6.19 -1.40
N LEU A 61 9.61 -6.48 -2.70
CA LEU A 61 10.86 -6.62 -3.47
C LEU A 61 11.32 -5.30 -4.11
N SER A 62 10.59 -4.20 -3.92
CA SER A 62 11.01 -2.87 -4.34
C SER A 62 12.26 -2.42 -3.58
N SER A 63 12.96 -1.40 -4.07
CA SER A 63 14.09 -0.79 -3.35
C SER A 63 13.67 -0.46 -1.90
N PRO A 64 14.42 -0.87 -0.87
CA PRO A 64 14.00 -0.70 0.53
C PRO A 64 13.66 0.75 0.91
N ALA A 65 14.33 1.73 0.29
CA ALA A 65 14.04 3.15 0.51
C ALA A 65 12.64 3.55 0.00
N VAL A 66 12.13 2.96 -1.08
CA VAL A 66 10.75 3.19 -1.56
C VAL A 66 9.73 2.71 -0.52
N LEU A 67 10.05 1.62 0.19
CA LEU A 67 9.21 1.06 1.24
C LEU A 67 9.33 1.84 2.56
N THR A 68 9.71 3.10 2.56
CA THR A 68 9.62 3.98 3.75
C THR A 68 8.56 5.03 3.50
N ASP A 69 7.99 5.65 4.53
CA ASP A 69 6.92 6.64 4.33
C ASP A 69 7.43 7.84 3.50
N ALA A 70 8.65 8.32 3.79
CA ALA A 70 9.29 9.39 3.04
C ALA A 70 9.66 8.98 1.60
N GLY A 71 10.15 7.76 1.40
CA GLY A 71 10.54 7.29 0.07
C GLY A 71 9.34 6.96 -0.82
N PHE A 72 8.27 6.41 -0.25
CA PHE A 72 7.01 6.23 -0.97
C PHE A 72 6.40 7.58 -1.35
N LEU A 73 6.41 8.56 -0.45
CA LEU A 73 5.95 9.92 -0.78
C LEU A 73 6.78 10.54 -1.91
N ASN A 74 8.10 10.35 -1.93
CA ASN A 74 8.95 10.84 -3.03
C ASN A 74 8.59 10.16 -4.36
N PHE A 75 8.41 8.83 -4.35
CA PHE A 75 7.94 8.08 -5.52
C PHE A 75 6.56 8.57 -5.98
N ALA A 76 5.61 8.77 -5.07
CA ALA A 76 4.28 9.28 -5.36
C ALA A 76 4.33 10.65 -6.07
N LYS A 77 5.21 11.55 -5.61
CA LYS A 77 5.46 12.85 -6.28
C LYS A 77 6.05 12.70 -7.67
N ALA A 78 6.90 11.69 -7.89
CA ALA A 78 7.43 11.40 -9.22
C ALA A 78 6.35 10.94 -10.21
N ILE A 79 5.21 10.43 -9.73
CA ILE A 79 4.10 9.91 -10.54
C ILE A 79 2.83 10.77 -10.46
N GLY A 80 2.95 12.01 -9.97
CA GLY A 80 1.88 13.01 -10.00
C GLY A 80 0.93 13.00 -8.80
N PHE A 81 1.40 12.59 -7.62
CA PHE A 81 0.65 12.63 -6.36
C PHE A 81 1.43 13.38 -5.28
N SER A 82 0.72 14.10 -4.41
CA SER A 82 1.33 14.76 -3.26
C SER A 82 0.40 14.72 -2.05
N THR A 83 0.88 15.22 -0.90
CA THR A 83 0.07 15.38 0.30
C THR A 83 -1.06 16.37 0.06
N GLU A 84 -2.18 16.16 0.73
CA GLU A 84 -3.36 17.02 0.64
C GLU A 84 -3.03 18.50 0.89
N CYS A 85 -3.80 19.37 0.25
CA CYS A 85 -3.65 20.81 0.39
C CYS A 85 -4.14 21.29 1.77
N LEU A 86 -3.24 21.90 2.55
CA LEU A 86 -3.55 22.61 3.81
C LEU A 86 -4.38 21.80 4.83
N GLY A 87 -4.34 20.47 4.77
CA GLY A 87 -5.11 19.59 5.65
C GLY A 87 -6.62 19.62 5.42
N LEU A 88 -7.07 20.06 4.24
CA LEU A 88 -8.47 19.94 3.83
C LEU A 88 -8.77 18.49 3.50
N HIS A 89 -9.23 17.77 4.52
CA HIS A 89 -9.65 16.37 4.42
C HIS A 89 -11.18 16.29 4.50
N LEU A 90 -11.80 15.70 3.47
CA LEU A 90 -13.21 15.31 3.48
C LEU A 90 -13.26 13.78 3.60
N GLY A 91 -13.61 13.31 4.79
CA GLY A 91 -13.62 11.88 5.12
C GLY A 91 -13.20 11.63 6.56
N GLY A 92 -13.39 10.41 7.04
CA GLY A 92 -12.75 9.93 8.25
C GLY A 92 -11.55 9.05 7.89
N PRO A 93 -10.56 8.90 8.78
CA PRO A 93 -9.48 7.95 8.56
C PRO A 93 -10.04 6.53 8.38
N GLN A 94 -9.62 5.86 7.32
CA GLN A 94 -10.01 4.50 7.00
C GLN A 94 -8.96 3.52 7.56
N SER A 95 -9.38 2.27 7.81
CA SER A 95 -8.50 1.23 8.36
C SER A 95 -8.51 -0.04 7.53
N ALA A 96 -7.44 -0.80 7.51
CA ALA A 96 -7.39 -2.07 6.77
C ALA A 96 -6.74 -3.17 7.61
N ASN A 97 -7.20 -4.41 7.42
CA ASN A 97 -6.56 -5.60 7.96
C ASN A 97 -5.90 -6.39 6.83
N LEU A 98 -4.56 -6.37 6.81
CA LEU A 98 -3.76 -7.01 5.75
C LEU A 98 -3.44 -8.49 6.03
N GLY A 99 -4.10 -9.11 7.03
CA GLY A 99 -3.87 -10.51 7.39
C GLY A 99 -2.45 -10.78 7.90
N ASP A 100 -1.79 -9.74 8.41
CA ASP A 100 -0.39 -9.79 8.84
C ASP A 100 -0.23 -9.92 10.35
N GLY A 101 -1.34 -10.05 11.08
CA GLY A 101 -1.39 -10.20 12.52
C GLY A 101 -1.52 -8.87 13.29
N ASN A 102 -1.58 -7.72 12.61
CA ASN A 102 -1.89 -6.44 13.27
C ASN A 102 -3.39 -6.20 13.48
N GLY A 103 -4.26 -6.95 12.79
CA GLY A 103 -5.68 -6.63 12.73
C GLY A 103 -5.93 -5.38 11.88
N TYR A 104 -6.98 -4.62 12.17
CA TYR A 104 -7.26 -3.36 11.48
C TYR A 104 -6.29 -2.27 11.95
N VAL A 105 -5.60 -1.65 11.01
CA VAL A 105 -4.70 -0.51 11.23
C VAL A 105 -5.13 0.67 10.38
N ASN A 106 -4.99 1.88 10.93
CA ASN A 106 -5.31 3.10 10.20
C ASN A 106 -4.38 3.28 8.99
N GLN A 107 -4.88 4.01 7.98
CA GLN A 107 -4.07 4.46 6.85
C GLN A 107 -2.79 5.16 7.32
N THR A 108 -1.68 4.89 6.63
CA THR A 108 -0.38 5.53 6.90
C THR A 108 -0.37 6.97 6.39
N VAL A 109 -0.91 7.18 5.19
CA VAL A 109 -1.01 8.48 4.54
C VAL A 109 -2.12 8.45 3.49
N GLU A 110 -2.69 9.62 3.24
CA GLU A 110 -3.61 9.93 2.14
C GLU A 110 -2.90 10.84 1.13
N LEU A 111 -2.89 10.48 -0.14
CA LEU A 111 -2.26 11.26 -1.20
C LEU A 111 -3.24 11.54 -2.34
N ARG A 112 -3.18 12.76 -2.88
CA ARG A 112 -4.07 13.26 -3.93
C ARG A 112 -3.27 13.61 -5.17
N GLN A 113 -3.89 13.52 -6.34
CA GLN A 113 -3.29 13.93 -7.59
C GLN A 113 -2.83 15.39 -7.51
N ASP A 114 -1.60 15.65 -7.92
CA ASP A 114 -0.98 16.97 -7.76
C ASP A 114 -0.96 17.81 -9.05
N TYR A 115 -1.47 17.29 -10.17
CA TYR A 115 -1.53 17.99 -11.45
C TYR A 115 -0.19 18.62 -11.91
N GLY A 116 0.95 18.06 -11.48
CA GLY A 116 2.28 18.58 -11.80
C GLY A 116 2.77 19.70 -10.88
N ASP A 117 2.02 20.06 -9.84
CA ASP A 117 2.43 20.97 -8.78
C ASP A 117 2.16 20.37 -7.40
N SER A 118 3.21 19.80 -6.80
CA SER A 118 3.14 19.14 -5.49
C SER A 118 2.75 20.05 -4.30
N VAL A 119 2.64 21.38 -4.51
CA VAL A 119 2.28 22.37 -3.49
C VAL A 119 0.90 22.99 -3.76
N LEU A 120 0.59 23.37 -5.00
CA LEU A 120 -0.67 24.05 -5.36
C LEU A 120 -1.67 23.15 -6.08
N GLY A 121 -1.23 22.08 -6.72
CA GLY A 121 -2.09 21.25 -7.54
C GLY A 121 -2.94 20.26 -6.76
N THR A 122 -2.55 19.87 -5.53
CA THR A 122 -3.46 19.15 -4.63
C THR A 122 -4.61 20.04 -4.13
N CYS A 123 -4.46 21.36 -4.13
CA CYS A 123 -5.56 22.30 -3.85
C CYS A 123 -6.55 22.38 -5.03
N LEU A 124 -6.06 22.19 -6.26
CA LEU A 124 -6.89 22.13 -7.47
C LEU A 124 -7.64 20.80 -7.57
N GLU A 125 -7.05 19.70 -7.10
CA GLU A 125 -7.73 18.40 -6.99
C GLU A 125 -8.95 18.48 -6.08
N SER A 126 -8.81 19.13 -4.91
CA SER A 126 -9.95 19.42 -4.04
C SER A 126 -11.05 20.26 -4.69
N LEU A 127 -10.78 20.94 -5.82
CA LEU A 127 -11.76 21.77 -6.55
C LEU A 127 -12.29 21.11 -7.83
N ILE A 128 -11.53 20.19 -8.44
CA ILE A 128 -11.75 19.64 -9.80
C ILE A 128 -11.99 18.12 -9.77
N GLY A 129 -11.72 17.45 -8.66
CA GLY A 129 -11.67 15.99 -8.56
C GLY A 129 -10.33 15.47 -9.07
N GLY A 130 -10.08 14.18 -8.94
CA GLY A 130 -8.80 13.59 -9.35
C GLY A 130 -8.57 12.21 -8.76
N ASN A 131 -7.38 11.70 -9.04
CA ASN A 131 -6.95 10.41 -8.50
C ASN A 131 -6.48 10.59 -7.06
N HIS A 132 -6.83 9.66 -6.19
CA HIS A 132 -6.49 9.69 -4.79
C HIS A 132 -6.15 8.27 -4.31
N LEU A 133 -5.29 8.18 -3.30
CA LEU A 133 -4.91 6.91 -2.71
C LEU A 133 -4.69 6.96 -1.20
N ARG A 134 -4.96 5.82 -0.56
CA ARG A 134 -4.59 5.52 0.83
C ARG A 134 -3.55 4.42 0.88
N VAL A 135 -2.67 4.48 1.86
CA VAL A 135 -1.55 3.54 2.01
C VAL A 135 -1.67 2.71 3.28
N TYR A 136 -1.55 1.39 3.14
CA TYR A 136 -1.44 0.43 4.24
C TYR A 136 -0.18 -0.40 4.07
N ARG A 137 0.49 -0.73 5.17
CA ARG A 137 1.78 -1.41 5.14
C ARG A 137 1.68 -2.79 5.78
N GLN A 138 2.13 -3.81 5.06
CA GLN A 138 2.21 -5.18 5.58
C GLN A 138 3.50 -5.36 6.40
N ASN A 139 3.40 -5.06 7.70
CA ASN A 139 4.53 -5.07 8.66
C ASN A 139 4.23 -5.85 9.94
N GLY A 140 3.14 -6.61 9.97
CA GLY A 140 2.71 -7.34 11.16
C GLY A 140 3.55 -8.59 11.48
N PRO A 141 3.36 -9.16 12.68
CA PRO A 141 4.16 -10.28 13.18
C PRO A 141 3.99 -11.59 12.38
N GLN A 142 2.89 -11.75 11.65
CA GLN A 142 2.61 -12.94 10.83
C GLN A 142 3.06 -12.77 9.39
N ALA A 143 3.10 -11.52 8.88
CA ALA A 143 3.64 -11.19 7.56
C ALA A 143 4.29 -9.80 7.58
N ASN A 144 5.63 -9.77 7.69
CA ASN A 144 6.39 -8.53 7.57
C ASN A 144 7.17 -8.53 6.26
N THR A 145 6.47 -8.20 5.17
CA THR A 145 7.04 -8.12 3.82
C THR A 145 7.52 -6.71 3.48
N GLY A 146 7.01 -5.71 4.20
CA GLY A 146 7.22 -4.29 3.90
C GLY A 146 6.40 -3.77 2.71
N ALA A 147 5.64 -4.64 2.03
CA ALA A 147 4.80 -4.28 0.90
C ALA A 147 3.75 -3.21 1.29
N LEU A 148 3.42 -2.35 0.35
CA LEU A 148 2.41 -1.31 0.51
C LEU A 148 1.16 -1.71 -0.28
N PHE A 149 0.01 -1.75 0.37
CA PHE A 149 -1.29 -1.97 -0.23
C PHE A 149 -1.98 -0.61 -0.35
N LEU A 150 -2.40 -0.27 -1.57
CA LEU A 150 -2.98 1.02 -1.88
C LEU A 150 -4.46 0.85 -2.23
N ALA A 151 -5.32 1.61 -1.56
CA ALA A 151 -6.68 1.86 -2.04
C ALA A 151 -6.60 3.04 -3.00
N VAL A 152 -6.82 2.82 -4.30
CA VAL A 152 -6.68 3.86 -5.33
C VAL A 152 -8.03 4.08 -6.01
N SER A 153 -8.45 5.33 -6.11
CA SER A 153 -9.74 5.70 -6.68
C SER A 153 -9.68 7.05 -7.38
N LYS A 154 -10.58 7.26 -8.34
CA LYS A 154 -10.80 8.56 -8.96
C LYS A 154 -12.09 9.18 -8.42
N GLU A 155 -11.97 10.37 -7.84
CA GLU A 155 -13.05 11.15 -7.25
C GLU A 155 -13.56 12.22 -8.22
N GLU A 156 -14.86 12.50 -8.13
CA GLU A 156 -15.52 13.67 -8.70
C GLU A 156 -15.10 14.94 -7.96
N ASN A 157 -15.45 16.11 -8.51
CA ASN A 157 -15.09 17.38 -7.92
C ASN A 157 -15.91 17.69 -6.65
N VAL A 158 -15.54 18.77 -5.95
CA VAL A 158 -16.22 19.22 -4.73
C VAL A 158 -17.69 19.59 -4.93
N ALA A 159 -18.11 20.01 -6.14
CA ALA A 159 -19.51 20.31 -6.42
C ALA A 159 -20.39 19.05 -6.42
N GLU A 160 -19.78 17.88 -6.64
CA GLU A 160 -20.41 16.56 -6.54
C GLU A 160 -20.12 15.88 -5.18
N GLY A 161 -19.31 16.51 -4.33
CA GLY A 161 -19.04 16.08 -2.96
C GLY A 161 -17.96 15.00 -2.84
N HIS A 162 -17.02 14.94 -3.80
CA HIS A 162 -15.95 13.92 -3.85
C HIS A 162 -16.46 12.48 -3.93
N THR A 163 -17.62 12.27 -4.56
CA THR A 163 -18.10 10.93 -4.90
C THR A 163 -17.15 10.24 -5.87
N ILE A 164 -16.96 8.93 -5.72
CA ILE A 164 -16.14 8.16 -6.67
C ILE A 164 -16.84 8.15 -8.04
N VAL A 165 -16.13 8.52 -9.11
CA VAL A 165 -16.68 8.51 -10.47
C VAL A 165 -17.14 7.10 -10.86
N ALA A 166 -18.03 6.98 -11.84
CA ALA A 166 -18.36 5.68 -12.42
C ALA A 166 -17.06 4.95 -12.89
N ASN A 167 -16.88 3.70 -12.47
CA ASN A 167 -15.66 2.91 -12.71
C ASN A 167 -14.38 3.48 -12.06
N GLY A 168 -14.52 4.38 -11.08
CA GLY A 168 -13.43 5.18 -10.51
C GLY A 168 -12.31 4.37 -9.85
N TYR A 169 -12.60 3.19 -9.30
CA TYR A 169 -11.56 2.31 -8.76
C TYR A 169 -10.64 1.76 -9.86
N ASN A 170 -11.21 1.34 -11.00
CA ASN A 170 -10.40 0.82 -12.10
C ASN A 170 -9.65 1.97 -12.81
N ILE A 171 -10.32 3.11 -13.02
CA ILE A 171 -9.70 4.29 -13.65
C ILE A 171 -8.53 4.80 -12.80
N GLY A 172 -8.73 5.00 -11.49
CA GLY A 172 -7.68 5.50 -10.60
C GLY A 172 -6.46 4.57 -10.55
N ARG A 173 -6.70 3.26 -10.41
CA ARG A 173 -5.65 2.23 -10.48
C ARG A 173 -4.85 2.30 -11.78
N ASP A 174 -5.55 2.35 -12.92
CA ASP A 174 -4.92 2.29 -14.24
C ASP A 174 -4.15 3.59 -14.55
N GLU A 175 -4.65 4.75 -14.15
CA GLU A 175 -3.95 6.03 -14.26
C GLU A 175 -2.67 6.06 -13.40
N LEU A 176 -2.73 5.59 -12.16
CA LEU A 176 -1.55 5.50 -11.29
C LEU A 176 -0.48 4.59 -11.90
N VAL A 177 -0.89 3.41 -12.36
CA VAL A 177 0.02 2.43 -12.97
C VAL A 177 0.62 2.94 -14.27
N ALA A 178 -0.17 3.63 -15.10
CA ALA A 178 0.31 4.28 -16.31
C ALA A 178 1.40 5.30 -15.98
N ASN A 179 1.19 6.17 -14.99
CA ASN A 179 2.20 7.15 -14.57
C ASN A 179 3.47 6.48 -14.02
N ALA A 180 3.31 5.43 -13.21
CA ALA A 180 4.43 4.70 -12.61
C ALA A 180 5.31 3.96 -13.62
N THR A 181 4.71 3.49 -14.72
CA THR A 181 5.40 2.67 -15.74
C THR A 181 5.80 3.47 -16.98
N ASN A 182 5.42 4.74 -17.07
CA ASN A 182 5.78 5.61 -18.18
C ASN A 182 7.21 6.14 -18.05
N GLY A 183 8.14 5.47 -18.72
CA GLY A 183 9.54 5.89 -18.79
C GLY A 183 10.28 5.74 -17.47
N THR A 184 10.84 6.85 -16.97
CA THR A 184 11.62 6.90 -15.73
C THR A 184 11.15 8.09 -14.91
N PRO A 185 10.03 7.98 -14.19
CA PRO A 185 9.54 9.06 -13.36
C PRO A 185 10.61 9.47 -12.35
N SER A 186 10.70 10.76 -12.07
CA SER A 186 11.72 11.30 -11.17
C SER A 186 11.19 12.49 -10.37
N PHE A 187 11.63 12.60 -9.12
CA PHE A 187 11.33 13.73 -8.27
C PHE A 187 12.51 14.02 -7.33
N GLY A 188 12.83 15.29 -7.12
CA GLY A 188 13.90 15.69 -6.20
C GLY A 188 15.27 15.05 -6.49
N GLY A 189 15.58 14.76 -7.76
CA GLY A 189 16.83 14.12 -8.17
C GLY A 189 16.89 12.60 -8.00
N VAL A 190 15.80 11.95 -7.56
CA VAL A 190 15.68 10.49 -7.50
C VAL A 190 14.89 10.01 -8.70
N ALA A 191 15.39 9.00 -9.41
CA ALA A 191 14.78 8.41 -10.59
C ALA A 191 14.33 6.98 -10.31
N TYR A 192 13.20 6.59 -10.88
CA TYR A 192 12.56 5.31 -10.61
C TYR A 192 12.29 4.53 -11.90
N ILE A 193 12.38 3.20 -11.83
CA ILE A 193 11.79 2.27 -12.81
C ILE A 193 10.81 1.37 -12.07
N ALA A 194 9.60 1.21 -12.63
CA ALA A 194 8.61 0.28 -12.11
C ALA A 194 8.30 -0.81 -13.13
N THR A 195 8.23 -2.06 -12.67
CA THR A 195 7.69 -3.19 -13.46
C THR A 195 6.31 -3.56 -12.96
N LEU A 196 5.42 -3.90 -13.88
CA LEU A 196 4.02 -4.23 -13.62
C LEU A 196 3.75 -5.74 -13.72
N GLN A 197 2.96 -6.26 -12.79
CA GLN A 197 2.30 -7.56 -12.90
C GLN A 197 0.83 -7.43 -12.52
N SER A 198 -0.06 -7.91 -13.39
CA SER A 198 -1.50 -7.99 -13.08
C SER A 198 -1.80 -9.27 -12.32
N LEU A 199 -2.53 -9.14 -11.21
CA LEU A 199 -2.96 -10.22 -10.34
C LEU A 199 -4.48 -10.32 -10.35
N THR A 200 -4.99 -11.55 -10.37
CA THR A 200 -6.42 -11.84 -10.27
C THR A 200 -6.68 -12.79 -9.10
N GLY A 201 -7.91 -12.80 -8.59
CA GLY A 201 -8.32 -13.72 -7.51
C GLY A 201 -7.94 -13.25 -6.10
N LEU A 202 -7.43 -12.02 -5.97
CA LEU A 202 -7.25 -11.34 -4.69
C LEU A 202 -8.55 -10.67 -4.23
N LEU A 203 -9.25 -9.98 -5.14
CA LEU A 203 -10.61 -9.50 -4.95
C LEU A 203 -11.45 -10.02 -6.12
N PRO A 204 -12.62 -10.66 -5.91
CA PRO A 204 -13.49 -11.06 -7.00
C PRO A 204 -13.99 -9.84 -7.78
N ALA A 205 -14.15 -9.98 -9.10
CA ALA A 205 -14.79 -8.96 -9.92
C ALA A 205 -16.25 -8.73 -9.47
N GLY A 206 -16.75 -7.51 -9.67
CA GLY A 206 -18.06 -7.07 -9.22
C GLY A 206 -17.98 -6.06 -8.08
N SER A 207 -19.12 -5.81 -7.42
CA SER A 207 -19.28 -4.77 -6.38
C SER A 207 -19.58 -5.31 -4.99
N ALA A 208 -19.47 -6.63 -4.79
CA ALA A 208 -19.72 -7.24 -3.49
C ALA A 208 -18.72 -6.74 -2.46
N GLY A 209 -19.20 -6.03 -1.44
CA GLY A 209 -18.35 -5.43 -0.40
C GLY A 209 -17.55 -4.20 -0.85
N VAL A 210 -17.77 -3.71 -2.08
CA VAL A 210 -17.10 -2.52 -2.61
C VAL A 210 -17.96 -1.29 -2.37
N ASN A 211 -17.34 -0.23 -1.85
CA ASN A 211 -18.03 1.01 -1.51
C ASN A 211 -18.72 1.64 -2.73
N HIS A 212 -19.82 2.36 -2.46
CA HIS A 212 -20.71 2.95 -3.47
C HIS A 212 -21.32 1.96 -4.49
N GLY A 213 -21.16 0.65 -4.30
CA GLY A 213 -21.65 -0.36 -5.24
C GLY A 213 -20.95 -0.36 -6.60
N ILE A 214 -19.77 0.28 -6.70
CA ILE A 214 -18.99 0.38 -7.93
C ILE A 214 -18.29 -0.95 -8.19
N ALA A 215 -18.55 -1.55 -9.35
CA ALA A 215 -17.94 -2.82 -9.71
C ALA A 215 -16.46 -2.65 -10.06
N THR A 216 -15.62 -3.56 -9.57
CA THR A 216 -14.23 -3.72 -10.01
C THR A 216 -14.12 -4.83 -11.05
N ASP A 217 -13.05 -4.83 -11.84
CA ASP A 217 -12.73 -5.93 -12.77
C ASP A 217 -12.03 -7.13 -12.11
N GLY A 218 -11.80 -7.07 -10.78
CA GLY A 218 -11.10 -8.11 -10.01
C GLY A 218 -9.59 -8.16 -10.23
N VAL A 219 -9.00 -7.14 -10.88
CA VAL A 219 -7.55 -7.02 -11.09
C VAL A 219 -6.91 -6.14 -10.02
N THR A 220 -5.87 -6.68 -9.38
CA THR A 220 -4.94 -5.93 -8.54
C THR A 220 -3.62 -5.79 -9.27
N GLN A 221 -3.04 -4.58 -9.31
CA GLN A 221 -1.78 -4.32 -9.99
C GLN A 221 -0.62 -4.37 -9.00
N LEU A 222 0.39 -5.20 -9.26
CA LEU A 222 1.62 -5.28 -8.46
C LEU A 222 2.74 -4.51 -9.17
N LEU A 223 3.23 -3.46 -8.51
CA LEU A 223 4.40 -2.69 -8.95
C LEU A 223 5.64 -3.10 -8.17
N THR A 224 6.73 -3.42 -8.85
CA THR A 224 8.06 -3.53 -8.23
C THR A 224 8.88 -2.32 -8.66
N VAL A 225 9.21 -1.46 -7.70
CA VAL A 225 9.81 -0.14 -7.94
C VAL A 225 11.29 -0.15 -7.56
N THR A 226 12.15 0.22 -8.48
CA THR A 226 13.60 0.31 -8.29
C THR A 226 14.05 1.75 -8.41
N ILE A 227 14.83 2.23 -7.43
CA ILE A 227 15.58 3.49 -7.52
C ILE A 227 16.82 3.24 -8.37
N LEU A 228 17.09 4.13 -9.33
CA LEU A 228 18.27 4.11 -10.20
C LEU A 228 19.51 4.75 -9.56
#